data_AF-A0A1F2WQZ9-F1
#
_entry.id   AF-A0A1F2WQZ9-F1
#
_cell.length_a   1.000
_cell.length_b   1.000
_cell.length_c   1.000
_cell.angle_alpha   90.00
_cell.angle_beta   90.00
_cell.angle_gamma   90.00
#
_symmetry.space_group_name_H-M   'P 1'
#
loop_
_entity.id
_entity.type
_entity.pdbx_description
1 polymer ?
#
loop_
_entity_poly.entity_id
_entity_poly.type
_entity_poly.pdbx_seq_one_letter_code
_entity_poly.pdbx_strand_id
1 'polypeptide(L)'
;MPRPEEVEVVKAMKAAKTGEEILASWAKQRPGYGKPPDDPTLDFWVERKVEMLHTYAQNQLTQLLDRGILDPKTRYLLLVGLYMMNGHWEGVLPQACNAKAAGASDEEIMEVAFCVCYSVGKAKMQESGACLNKVFNSETFKKIEKLDK
;
A
#
# COMPACT_ATOMS: atom_id res chain seq x y z
N MET A 1 6.35 17.47 -11.53
CA MET A 1 5.02 18.09 -11.72
C MET A 1 3.98 16.98 -11.74
N PRO A 2 2.78 17.19 -11.16
CA PRO A 2 1.68 16.22 -11.23
C PRO A 2 1.26 15.98 -12.69
N ARG A 3 0.76 14.79 -13.00
CA ARG A 3 0.23 14.50 -14.34
C ARG A 3 -1.03 15.34 -14.59
N PRO A 4 -1.35 15.74 -15.84
CA PRO A 4 -2.59 16.46 -16.13
C PRO A 4 -3.84 15.75 -15.60
N GLU A 5 -3.87 14.42 -15.69
CA GLU A 5 -4.93 13.58 -15.11
C GLU A 5 -5.03 13.72 -13.58
N GLU A 6 -3.88 13.81 -12.88
CA GLU A 6 -3.86 13.92 -11.41
C GLU A 6 -4.40 15.26 -10.93
N VAL A 7 -4.22 16.33 -11.71
CA VAL A 7 -4.82 17.64 -11.41
C VAL A 7 -6.35 17.55 -11.44
N GLU A 8 -6.92 16.89 -12.45
CA GLU A 8 -8.36 16.68 -12.56
C GLU A 8 -8.88 15.70 -11.49
N VAL A 9 -8.09 14.69 -11.11
CA VAL A 9 -8.40 13.80 -9.97
C VAL A 9 -8.48 14.59 -8.67
N VAL A 10 -7.46 15.40 -8.36
CA VAL A 10 -7.40 16.23 -7.16
C VAL A 10 -8.57 17.21 -7.12
N LYS A 11 -8.90 17.84 -8.25
CA LYS A 11 -10.05 18.73 -8.36
C LYS A 11 -11.37 18.01 -8.11
N ALA A 12 -11.55 16.81 -8.68
CA ALA A 12 -12.74 15.99 -8.45
C ALA A 12 -12.86 15.56 -6.99
N MET A 13 -11.75 15.16 -6.35
CA MET A 13 -11.73 14.80 -4.93
C MET A 13 -12.13 15.99 -4.06
N LYS A 14 -11.54 17.18 -4.28
CA LYS A 14 -11.87 18.40 -3.52
C LYS A 14 -13.33 18.85 -3.73
N ALA A 15 -13.94 18.53 -4.87
CA ALA A 15 -15.31 18.93 -5.20
C ALA A 15 -16.40 17.98 -4.68
N ALA A 16 -16.07 16.71 -4.42
CA ALA A 16 -17.02 15.71 -3.96
C ALA A 16 -17.61 16.06 -2.58
N LYS A 17 -18.91 15.80 -2.37
CA LYS A 17 -19.62 16.12 -1.12
C LYS A 17 -20.34 14.93 -0.52
N THR A 18 -20.91 14.06 -1.35
CA THR A 18 -21.60 12.84 -0.88
C THR A 18 -20.66 11.64 -0.86
N GLY A 19 -21.01 10.60 -0.10
CA GLY A 19 -20.21 9.37 -0.05
C GLY A 19 -20.03 8.72 -1.43
N GLU A 20 -21.08 8.73 -2.25
CA GLU A 20 -21.05 8.25 -3.64
C GLU A 20 -20.11 9.09 -4.51
N GLU A 21 -20.19 10.42 -4.41
CA GLU A 21 -19.29 11.34 -5.14
C GLU A 21 -17.83 11.15 -4.71
N ILE A 22 -17.59 10.94 -3.41
CA ILE A 22 -16.25 10.71 -2.87
C ILE A 22 -15.68 9.41 -3.40
N LEU A 23 -16.46 8.32 -3.35
CA LEU A 23 -16.03 7.02 -3.88
C LEU A 23 -15.77 7.09 -5.39
N ALA A 24 -16.65 7.76 -6.14
CA ALA A 24 -16.46 7.98 -7.57
C ALA A 24 -15.20 8.82 -7.87
N SER A 25 -14.93 9.86 -7.09
CA SER A 25 -13.72 10.69 -7.23
C SER A 25 -12.45 9.90 -6.88
N TRP A 26 -12.52 9.02 -5.88
CA TRP A 26 -11.42 8.14 -5.50
C TRP A 26 -11.09 7.18 -6.64
N ALA A 27 -12.08 6.55 -7.27
CA ALA A 27 -11.86 5.63 -8.39
C ALA A 27 -11.08 6.27 -9.55
N LYS A 28 -11.23 7.59 -9.79
CA LYS A 28 -10.53 8.31 -10.87
C LYS A 28 -9.01 8.29 -10.76
N GLN A 29 -8.45 8.04 -9.57
CA GLN A 29 -7.01 7.99 -9.39
C GLN A 29 -6.32 6.80 -10.08
N ARG A 30 -7.10 5.86 -10.64
CA ARG A 30 -6.61 4.58 -11.16
C ARG A 30 -6.77 4.49 -12.68
N PRO A 31 -5.85 5.05 -13.49
CA PRO A 31 -5.97 5.01 -14.95
C PRO A 31 -5.96 3.55 -15.44
N GLY A 32 -6.93 3.18 -16.27
CA GLY A 32 -7.05 1.83 -16.82
C GLY A 32 -7.56 0.76 -15.85
N TYR A 33 -7.71 1.10 -14.56
CA TYR A 33 -8.38 0.25 -13.59
C TYR A 33 -9.85 0.70 -13.55
N GLY A 34 -10.75 -0.07 -14.16
CA GLY A 34 -12.19 0.16 -14.00
C GLY A 34 -12.57 0.19 -12.52
N LYS A 35 -13.80 0.66 -12.19
CA LYS A 35 -14.38 0.39 -10.86
C LYS A 35 -14.21 -1.12 -10.65
N PRO A 36 -13.47 -1.59 -9.63
CA PRO A 36 -13.43 -3.03 -9.38
C PRO A 36 -14.89 -3.47 -9.27
N PRO A 37 -15.35 -4.42 -10.09
CA PRO A 37 -16.71 -4.93 -9.95
C PRO A 37 -16.77 -5.46 -8.53
N ASP A 38 -17.63 -4.84 -7.71
CA ASP A 38 -17.93 -5.28 -6.35
C ASP A 38 -16.74 -5.20 -5.36
N ASP A 39 -16.31 -3.98 -5.01
CA ASP A 39 -15.65 -3.75 -3.72
C ASP A 39 -16.69 -3.26 -2.69
N PRO A 40 -17.51 -4.18 -2.11
CA PRO A 40 -18.57 -3.82 -1.16
C PRO A 40 -17.99 -3.24 0.14
N THR A 41 -16.68 -3.33 0.34
CA THR A 41 -16.04 -2.86 1.58
C THR A 41 -16.08 -1.34 1.68
N LEU A 42 -16.07 -0.62 0.55
CA LEU A 42 -16.17 0.84 0.55
C LEU A 42 -17.62 1.32 0.60
N ASP A 43 -18.55 0.60 -0.03
CA ASP A 43 -20.00 0.91 0.04
C ASP A 43 -20.52 0.85 1.48
N PHE A 44 -20.00 -0.09 2.29
CA PHE A 44 -20.27 -0.12 3.73
C PHE A 44 -19.97 1.22 4.43
N TRP A 45 -18.83 1.85 4.10
CA TRP A 45 -18.46 3.14 4.69
C TRP A 45 -19.28 4.30 4.13
N VAL A 46 -19.68 4.24 2.85
CA VAL A 46 -20.58 5.22 2.23
C VAL A 46 -21.88 5.33 3.04
N GLU A 47 -22.51 4.20 3.36
CA GLU A 47 -23.80 4.17 4.05
C GLU A 47 -23.70 4.42 5.56
N ARG A 48 -22.63 3.96 6.21
CA ARG A 48 -22.56 3.88 7.67
C ARG A 48 -21.73 4.98 8.31
N LYS A 49 -20.68 5.47 7.65
CA LYS A 49 -19.73 6.43 8.23
C LYS A 49 -18.86 7.12 7.18
N VAL A 50 -19.47 8.01 6.39
CA VAL A 50 -18.81 8.68 5.25
C VAL A 50 -17.54 9.45 5.64
N GLU A 51 -17.41 9.91 6.90
CA GLU A 51 -16.19 10.60 7.38
C GLU A 51 -14.93 9.72 7.27
N MET A 52 -15.09 8.39 7.34
CA MET A 52 -13.99 7.45 7.12
C MET A 52 -13.46 7.57 5.69
N LEU A 53 -14.33 7.68 4.69
CA LEU A 53 -13.94 7.87 3.30
C LEU A 53 -13.33 9.26 3.06
N HIS A 54 -13.92 10.30 3.64
CA HIS A 54 -13.38 11.68 3.56
C HIS A 54 -11.92 11.74 4.02
N THR A 55 -11.60 11.07 5.13
CA THR A 55 -10.25 11.08 5.73
C THR A 55 -9.20 10.57 4.75
N TYR A 56 -9.49 9.50 4.00
CA TYR A 56 -8.51 8.92 3.09
C TYR A 56 -8.56 9.57 1.70
N ALA A 57 -9.75 9.76 1.12
CA ALA A 57 -9.91 10.28 -0.23
C ALA A 57 -9.61 11.78 -0.33
N GLN A 58 -10.19 12.61 0.53
CA GLN A 58 -10.12 14.07 0.41
C GLN A 58 -8.98 14.71 1.19
N ASN A 59 -8.44 14.03 2.20
CA ASN A 59 -7.34 14.54 2.99
C ASN A 59 -6.01 13.89 2.59
N GLN A 60 -5.77 12.63 2.97
CA GLN A 60 -4.46 12.00 2.77
C GLN A 60 -4.12 11.81 1.29
N LEU A 61 -5.04 11.28 0.49
CA LEU A 61 -4.80 11.00 -0.92
C LEU A 61 -4.64 12.29 -1.74
N THR A 62 -5.53 13.27 -1.55
CA THR A 62 -5.38 14.58 -2.19
C THR A 62 -4.02 15.20 -1.89
N GLN A 63 -3.56 15.18 -0.63
CA GLN A 63 -2.24 15.70 -0.26
C GLN A 63 -1.09 14.91 -0.91
N LEU A 64 -1.22 13.58 -0.99
CA LEU A 64 -0.23 12.71 -1.62
C LEU A 64 -0.06 13.04 -3.12
N LEU A 65 -1.14 13.41 -3.80
CA LEU A 65 -1.11 13.81 -5.21
C LEU A 65 -0.66 15.27 -5.41
N ASP A 66 -1.20 16.21 -4.63
CA ASP A 66 -1.09 17.66 -4.82
C ASP A 66 0.27 18.24 -4.38
N ARG A 67 0.90 17.66 -3.34
CA ARG A 67 2.17 18.18 -2.80
C ARG A 67 3.34 18.11 -3.79
N GLY A 68 3.30 17.17 -4.73
CA GLY A 68 4.28 17.08 -5.82
C GLY A 68 5.74 16.85 -5.41
N ILE A 69 6.03 16.47 -4.16
CA ILE A 69 7.40 16.27 -3.64
C ILE A 69 8.08 15.09 -4.34
N LEU A 70 7.38 13.96 -4.46
CA LEU A 70 7.80 12.83 -5.31
C LEU A 70 7.13 12.95 -6.67
N ASP A 71 7.87 12.62 -7.72
CA ASP A 71 7.28 12.43 -9.05
C ASP A 71 6.29 11.24 -9.02
N PRO A 72 5.29 11.24 -9.92
CA PRO A 72 4.26 10.20 -9.95
C PRO A 72 4.82 8.78 -10.03
N LYS A 73 5.82 8.53 -10.88
CA LYS A 73 6.39 7.19 -11.08
C LYS A 73 7.00 6.67 -9.79
N THR A 74 7.91 7.44 -9.19
CA THR A 74 8.55 7.10 -7.91
C THR A 74 7.53 6.87 -6.80
N ARG A 75 6.51 7.73 -6.72
CA ARG A 75 5.46 7.64 -5.71
C ARG A 75 4.67 6.33 -5.80
N TYR A 76 4.24 5.93 -7.00
CA TYR A 76 3.46 4.72 -7.18
C TYR A 76 4.30 3.45 -7.02
N LEU A 77 5.57 3.46 -7.46
CA LEU A 77 6.50 2.36 -7.18
C LEU A 77 6.72 2.18 -5.66
N LEU A 78 6.85 3.27 -4.91
CA LEU A 78 6.91 3.21 -3.44
C LEU A 78 5.64 2.60 -2.85
N LEU A 79 4.46 3.01 -3.33
CA LEU A 79 3.18 2.46 -2.86
C LEU A 79 3.08 0.96 -3.16
N VAL A 80 3.46 0.49 -4.36
CA VAL A 80 3.53 -0.95 -4.68
C VAL A 80 4.32 -1.71 -3.61
N GLY A 81 5.52 -1.24 -3.25
CA GLY A 81 6.35 -1.85 -2.23
C GLY A 81 5.70 -1.86 -0.84
N LEU A 82 5.07 -0.75 -0.44
CA LEU A 82 4.35 -0.65 0.85
C LEU A 82 3.16 -1.61 0.94
N TYR A 83 2.39 -1.79 -0.13
CA TYR A 83 1.29 -2.76 -0.17
C TYR A 83 1.80 -4.20 -0.10
N MET A 84 2.87 -4.53 -0.84
CA MET A 84 3.50 -5.86 -0.77
C MET A 84 4.05 -6.18 0.62
N MET A 85 4.74 -5.23 1.28
CA MET A 85 5.26 -5.44 2.64
C MET A 85 4.17 -5.70 3.68
N ASN A 86 2.98 -5.13 3.49
CA ASN A 86 1.83 -5.36 4.37
C ASN A 86 1.00 -6.59 3.99
N GLY A 87 1.38 -7.34 2.95
CA GLY A 87 0.62 -8.50 2.46
C GLY A 87 -0.75 -8.13 1.87
N HIS A 88 -0.96 -6.87 1.49
CA HIS A 88 -2.22 -6.38 0.94
C HIS A 88 -2.22 -6.49 -0.59
N TRP A 89 -2.42 -7.72 -1.08
CA TRP A 89 -2.31 -8.05 -2.51
C TRP A 89 -3.34 -7.35 -3.40
N GLU A 90 -4.58 -7.16 -2.92
CA GLU A 90 -5.63 -6.44 -3.65
C GLU A 90 -5.25 -4.99 -3.94
N GLY A 91 -4.46 -4.38 -3.06
CA GLY A 91 -3.94 -3.03 -3.23
C GLY A 91 -2.71 -2.94 -4.15
N VAL A 92 -2.01 -4.04 -4.43
CA VAL A 92 -0.82 -4.02 -5.30
C VAL A 92 -1.20 -3.71 -6.75
N LEU A 93 -2.23 -4.38 -7.28
CA LEU A 93 -2.68 -4.23 -8.66
C LEU A 93 -3.01 -2.76 -9.03
N PRO A 94 -3.87 -2.03 -8.30
CA PRO A 94 -4.18 -0.64 -8.66
C PRO A 94 -2.95 0.28 -8.57
N GLN A 95 -2.00 0.04 -7.65
CA GLN A 95 -0.78 0.85 -7.58
C GLN A 95 0.21 0.53 -8.70
N ALA A 96 0.30 -0.73 -9.12
CA ALA A 96 1.09 -1.13 -10.28
C ALA A 96 0.54 -0.51 -11.58
N CYS A 97 -0.79 -0.49 -11.75
CA CYS A 97 -1.44 0.22 -12.86
C CYS A 97 -1.11 1.72 -12.85
N ASN A 98 -1.15 2.36 -11.67
CA ASN A 98 -0.77 3.76 -11.53
C ASN A 98 0.71 4.02 -11.87
N ALA A 99 1.60 3.14 -11.44
CA ALA A 99 3.03 3.22 -11.76
C ALA A 99 3.24 3.09 -13.28
N LYS A 100 2.59 2.11 -13.92
CA LYS A 100 2.60 1.93 -15.38
C LYS A 100 2.09 3.16 -16.13
N ALA A 101 0.95 3.71 -15.71
CA ALA A 101 0.38 4.93 -16.28
C ALA A 101 1.28 6.17 -16.06
N ALA A 102 2.17 6.13 -15.06
CA ALA A 102 3.20 7.14 -14.82
C ALA A 102 4.53 6.84 -15.55
N GLY A 103 4.59 5.80 -16.37
CA GLY A 103 5.76 5.44 -17.18
C GLY A 103 6.72 4.42 -16.54
N ALA A 104 6.30 3.68 -15.51
CA ALA A 104 7.09 2.57 -15.00
C ALA A 104 7.11 1.38 -15.96
N SER A 105 8.29 0.77 -16.10
CA SER A 105 8.50 -0.51 -16.77
C SER A 105 8.06 -1.69 -15.90
N ASP A 106 7.94 -2.90 -16.49
CA ASP A 106 7.67 -4.11 -15.69
C ASP A 106 8.88 -4.45 -14.83
N GLU A 107 10.08 -4.20 -15.34
CA GLU A 107 11.36 -4.38 -14.67
C GLU A 107 11.47 -3.52 -13.41
N GLU A 108 11.05 -2.25 -13.45
CA GLU A 108 11.01 -1.38 -12.26
C GLU A 108 10.05 -1.91 -11.18
N ILE A 109 8.91 -2.47 -11.57
CA ILE A 109 7.95 -3.07 -10.64
C ILE A 109 8.52 -4.36 -10.03
N MET A 110 9.17 -5.18 -10.85
CA MET A 110 9.85 -6.40 -10.40
C MET A 110 11.01 -6.08 -9.44
N GLU A 111 11.76 -5.02 -9.71
CA GLU A 111 12.85 -4.56 -8.82
C GLU A 111 12.30 -4.12 -7.45
N VAL A 112 11.16 -3.42 -7.41
CA VAL A 112 10.49 -3.10 -6.14
C VAL A 112 10.13 -4.38 -5.37
N ALA A 113 9.57 -5.40 -6.05
CA ALA A 113 9.26 -6.68 -5.42
C ALA A 113 10.51 -7.37 -4.85
N PHE A 114 11.62 -7.35 -5.60
CA PHE A 114 12.91 -7.85 -5.13
C PHE A 114 13.39 -7.11 -3.87
N CYS A 115 13.34 -5.78 -3.86
CA CYS A 115 13.67 -4.97 -2.68
C CYS A 115 12.82 -5.33 -1.46
N VAL A 116 11.52 -5.59 -1.66
CA VAL A 116 10.61 -6.02 -0.58
C VAL A 116 11.04 -7.38 -0.02
N CYS A 117 11.22 -8.38 -0.88
CA CYS A 117 11.65 -9.72 -0.46
C CYS A 117 12.97 -9.68 0.32
N TYR A 118 13.95 -8.93 -0.19
CA TYR A 118 15.23 -8.74 0.49
C TYR A 118 15.06 -8.06 1.86
N SER A 119 14.31 -6.97 1.93
CA SER A 119 14.16 -6.18 3.15
C SER A 119 13.45 -6.95 4.26
N VAL A 120 12.32 -7.59 3.93
CA VAL A 120 11.54 -8.40 4.88
C VAL A 120 12.34 -9.63 5.32
N GLY A 121 12.98 -10.33 4.38
CA GLY A 121 13.79 -11.50 4.69
C GLY A 121 14.98 -11.18 5.59
N LYS A 122 15.69 -10.08 5.31
CA LYS A 122 16.81 -9.62 6.14
C LYS A 122 16.38 -9.28 7.56
N ALA A 123 15.28 -8.53 7.72
CA ALA A 123 14.74 -8.20 9.03
C ALA A 123 14.39 -9.48 9.81
N LYS A 124 13.71 -10.42 9.17
CA LYS A 124 13.33 -11.68 9.80
C LYS A 124 14.54 -12.50 10.27
N MET A 125 15.61 -12.53 9.47
CA MET A 125 16.85 -13.21 9.83
C MET A 125 17.47 -12.61 11.10
N GLN A 126 17.53 -11.28 11.19
CA GLN A 126 18.05 -10.59 12.38
C GLN A 126 17.19 -10.86 13.63
N GLU A 127 15.86 -10.75 13.51
CA GLU A 127 14.94 -11.02 14.61
C GLU A 127 15.04 -12.46 15.13
N SER A 128 15.12 -13.42 14.20
CA SER A 128 15.22 -14.84 14.53
C SER A 128 16.57 -15.14 15.20
N GLY A 129 17.66 -14.53 14.72
CA GLY A 129 18.97 -14.62 15.36
C GLY A 129 18.96 -14.06 16.78
N ALA A 130 18.36 -12.89 17.00
CA ALA A 130 18.23 -12.30 18.33
C ALA A 130 17.39 -13.17 19.28
N CYS A 131 16.30 -13.76 18.77
CA CYS A 131 15.47 -14.69 19.52
C CYS A 131 16.24 -15.95 19.94
N LEU A 132 16.88 -16.63 18.99
CA LEU A 132 17.66 -17.85 19.25
C LEU A 132 18.83 -17.59 20.19
N ASN A 133 19.51 -16.44 20.04
CA ASN A 133 20.56 -16.04 20.96
C ASN A 133 20.04 -15.94 22.42
N LYS A 134 18.85 -15.38 22.64
CA LYS A 134 18.23 -15.34 23.97
C LYS A 134 17.88 -16.75 24.48
N VAL A 135 17.31 -17.60 23.63
CA VAL A 135 16.95 -18.98 23.99
C VAL A 135 18.19 -19.77 24.39
N PHE A 136 19.22 -19.81 23.55
CA PHE A 136 20.44 -20.59 23.78
C PHE A 136 21.23 -20.13 25.00
N ASN A 137 21.12 -18.85 25.36
CA ASN A 137 21.76 -18.31 26.56
C ASN A 137 20.90 -18.42 27.83
N SER A 138 19.64 -18.84 27.74
CA SER A 138 18.76 -18.99 28.92
C SER A 138 19.14 -20.19 29.78
N GLU A 139 19.03 -20.03 31.10
CA GLU A 139 19.32 -21.12 32.05
C GLU A 139 18.38 -22.31 31.88
N THR A 140 17.11 -22.06 31.54
CA THR A 140 16.13 -23.12 31.28
C THR A 140 16.55 -24.00 30.11
N PHE A 141 16.94 -23.39 28.98
CA PHE A 141 17.34 -24.15 27.79
C PHE A 141 18.63 -24.95 28.03
N LYS A 142 19.61 -24.37 28.74
CA LYS A 142 20.88 -25.04 29.09
C LYS A 142 20.71 -26.25 30.00
N LYS A 143 19.59 -26.36 30.72
CA LYS A 143 19.31 -27.43 31.69
C LYS A 143 18.35 -28.50 31.17
N ILE A 144 17.92 -28.43 29.91
CA ILE A 144 17.05 -29.46 29.32
C ILE A 144 17.78 -30.81 29.25
N GLU A 145 17.11 -31.86 29.70
CA GLU A 145 17.55 -33.25 29.60
C GLU A 145 16.90 -33.94 28.38
N LYS A 146 17.48 -35.05 27.93
CA LYS A 146 16.90 -35.84 26.84
C LYS A 146 15.64 -36.55 27.33
N LEU A 147 14.65 -36.70 26.46
CA LEU A 147 13.50 -37.57 26.73
C LEU A 147 13.98 -39.02 26.90
N ASP A 148 13.39 -39.72 27.86
CA ASP A 148 13.59 -41.16 28.02
C ASP A 148 13.12 -41.89 26.75
N LYS A 149 13.93 -42.86 26.30
CA LYS A 149 13.66 -43.66 25.10
C LYS A 149 12.57 -44.70 25.33
#